data_AF-A0A7X6Q1M4-F1
#
_entry.id   AF-A0A7X6Q1M4-F1
#
_cell.length_a   1.000
_cell.length_b   1.000
_cell.length_c   1.000
_cell.angle_alpha   90.00
_cell.angle_beta   90.00
_cell.angle_gamma   90.00
#
_symmetry.space_group_name_H-M   'P 1'
#
loop_
_entity.id
_entity.type
_entity.pdbx_description
1 polymer ?
#
loop_
_entity_poly.entity_id
_entity_poly.type
_entity_poly.pdbx_seq_one_letter_code
_entity_poly.pdbx_strand_id
1 'polypeptide(L)'
;MDKGEKKLTFFLWRRFAARLFDFLLTLSFCYVLVQALFLDPARHSLLCFLLLQCLALALAMLLEPFFLAFWGKTPGKGLLGLTLTNLEGRRLSLSQARRRTWQLWREGLGLGLPFYRILGLARSYAVGRQGGSFSWEQGSVLT
;
A
#
# COMPACT_ATOMS: atom_id res chain seq x y z
N MET A 1 15.26 9.59 21.80
CA MET A 1 14.78 8.62 20.79
C MET A 1 15.79 7.49 20.74
N ASP A 2 15.38 6.32 21.21
CA ASP A 2 16.22 5.12 21.30
C ASP A 2 16.63 4.62 19.90
N LYS A 3 17.74 3.86 19.79
CA LYS A 3 18.17 3.24 18.52
C LYS A 3 17.07 2.35 17.92
N GLY A 4 16.23 1.71 18.75
CA GLY A 4 15.08 0.92 18.32
C GLY A 4 13.98 1.77 17.65
N GLU A 5 13.62 2.89 18.27
CA GLU A 5 12.60 3.81 17.73
C GLU A 5 13.00 4.40 16.38
N LYS A 6 14.28 4.76 16.21
CA LYS A 6 14.79 5.27 14.91
C LYS A 6 14.63 4.25 13.78
N LYS A 7 14.93 2.97 14.05
CA LYS A 7 14.76 1.89 13.07
C LYS A 7 13.30 1.65 12.72
N LEU A 8 12.42 1.65 13.73
CA LEU A 8 10.97 1.49 13.54
C LEU A 8 10.38 2.62 12.68
N THR A 9 10.70 3.88 13.02
CA THR A 9 10.23 5.04 12.28
C THR A 9 10.69 4.99 10.82
N PHE A 10 11.97 4.70 10.59
CA PHE A 10 12.53 4.60 9.24
C PHE A 10 11.85 3.50 8.41
N PHE A 11 11.60 2.33 9.01
CA PHE A 11 10.89 1.23 8.38
C PHE A 11 9.45 1.60 7.98
N LEU A 12 8.70 2.22 8.90
CA LEU A 12 7.31 2.63 8.67
C LEU A 12 7.22 3.69 7.56
N TRP A 13 8.16 4.64 7.52
CA TRP A 13 8.23 5.65 6.46
C TRP A 13 8.58 5.06 5.09
N ARG A 14 9.56 4.15 5.00
CA ARG A 14 9.89 3.47 3.73
C ARG A 14 8.67 2.72 3.18
N ARG A 15 7.94 2.03 4.05
CA ARG A 15 6.71 1.33 3.68
C ARG A 15 5.61 2.27 3.23
N PHE A 16 5.41 3.38 3.94
CA PHE A 16 4.45 4.41 3.58
C PHE A 16 4.79 5.01 2.21
N ALA A 17 6.05 5.38 1.98
CA ALA A 17 6.52 5.93 0.71
C ALA A 17 6.32 4.95 -0.46
N ALA A 18 6.63 3.65 -0.28
CA ALA A 18 6.39 2.63 -1.29
C ALA A 18 4.89 2.58 -1.68
N ARG A 19 4.01 2.58 -0.68
CA ARG A 19 2.55 2.54 -0.89
C ARG A 19 2.01 3.83 -1.50
N LEU A 20 2.59 4.98 -1.15
CA LEU A 20 2.21 6.25 -1.73
C LEU A 20 2.58 6.27 -3.21
N PHE A 21 3.80 5.84 -3.55
CA PHE A 21 4.26 5.73 -4.92
C PHE A 21 3.39 4.77 -5.76
N ASP A 22 3.12 3.55 -5.26
CA ASP A 22 2.27 2.57 -5.95
C ASP A 22 0.85 3.12 -6.21
N PHE A 23 0.29 3.86 -5.25
CA PHE A 23 -1.02 4.48 -5.39
C PHE A 23 -1.01 5.63 -6.39
N LEU A 24 -0.02 6.52 -6.34
CA LEU A 24 0.10 7.63 -7.28
C LEU A 24 0.28 7.11 -8.71
N LEU A 25 1.10 6.08 -8.90
CA LEU A 25 1.28 5.42 -10.19
C LEU A 25 -0.04 4.86 -10.73
N THR A 26 -0.80 4.16 -9.87
CA THR A 26 -2.12 3.62 -10.24
C THR A 26 -3.13 4.73 -10.55
N LEU A 27 -3.14 5.81 -9.76
CA LEU A 27 -4.01 6.96 -9.96
C LEU A 27 -3.69 7.67 -11.28
N SER A 28 -2.41 7.90 -11.58
CA SER A 28 -1.97 8.48 -12.85
C SER A 28 -2.39 7.62 -14.04
N PHE A 29 -2.25 6.28 -13.93
CA PHE A 29 -2.71 5.36 -14.94
C PHE A 29 -4.22 5.45 -15.17
N CYS A 30 -5.02 5.44 -14.10
CA CYS A 30 -6.47 5.61 -14.19
C CYS A 30 -6.85 6.95 -14.82
N TYR A 31 -6.16 8.03 -14.46
CA TYR A 31 -6.43 9.36 -15.01
C TYR A 31 -6.18 9.40 -16.53
N VAL A 32 -5.04 8.88 -17.00
CA VAL A 32 -4.73 8.79 -18.43
C VAL A 32 -5.74 7.92 -19.16
N LEU A 33 -6.11 6.77 -18.59
CA LEU A 33 -7.11 5.87 -19.18
C LEU A 33 -8.48 6.55 -19.31
N VAL A 34 -8.93 7.27 -18.27
CA VAL A 34 -10.19 8.01 -18.31
C VAL A 34 -10.14 9.12 -19.35
N GLN A 35 -9.06 9.88 -19.45
CA GLN A 35 -8.92 10.92 -20.49
C GLN A 35 -8.87 10.34 -21.91
N ALA A 36 -8.26 9.18 -22.09
CA ALA A 36 -8.21 8.50 -23.39
C ALA A 36 -9.58 7.93 -23.82
N LEU A 37 -10.41 7.51 -22.86
CA LEU A 37 -11.72 6.90 -23.11
C LEU A 37 -12.88 7.92 -23.09
N PHE A 38 -12.74 9.01 -22.36
CA PHE A 38 -13.78 10.02 -22.15
C PHE A 38 -13.19 11.41 -22.43
N LEU A 39 -13.51 11.94 -23.63
CA LEU A 39 -12.90 13.12 -24.26
C LEU A 39 -13.36 14.49 -23.71
N ASP A 40 -13.88 14.60 -22.49
CA ASP A 40 -14.48 15.86 -22.04
C ASP A 40 -13.87 16.41 -20.72
N PRO A 41 -12.77 17.18 -20.82
CA PRO A 41 -12.13 17.85 -19.67
C PRO A 41 -13.08 18.82 -18.94
N ALA A 42 -14.17 19.25 -19.57
CA ALA A 42 -15.11 20.20 -18.97
C ALA A 42 -15.97 19.59 -17.84
N ARG A 43 -15.97 18.27 -17.67
CA ARG A 43 -16.78 17.55 -16.66
C ARG A 43 -16.01 17.14 -15.40
N HIS A 44 -14.90 17.80 -15.10
CA HIS A 44 -14.15 17.58 -13.85
C HIS A 44 -14.91 18.11 -12.62
N SER A 45 -15.98 17.40 -12.23
CA SER A 45 -16.66 17.62 -10.96
C SER A 45 -15.89 16.94 -9.80
N LEU A 46 -16.06 17.46 -8.59
CA LEU A 46 -15.51 16.85 -7.37
C LEU A 46 -15.94 15.38 -7.22
N LEU A 47 -17.16 15.04 -7.65
CA LEU A 47 -17.66 13.67 -7.68
C LEU A 47 -16.83 12.77 -8.61
N CYS A 48 -16.50 13.25 -9.82
CA CYS A 48 -15.66 12.51 -10.76
C CYS A 48 -14.26 12.25 -10.19
N PHE A 49 -13.68 13.24 -9.53
CA PHE A 49 -12.39 13.09 -8.84
C PHE A 49 -12.42 12.05 -7.71
N LEU A 50 -13.48 12.05 -6.89
CA LEU A 50 -13.66 11.05 -5.82
C LEU A 50 -13.87 9.64 -6.39
N LEU A 51 -14.68 9.50 -7.45
CA LEU A 51 -14.89 8.21 -8.12
C LEU A 51 -13.60 7.66 -8.72
N LEU A 52 -12.79 8.52 -9.36
CA LEU A 52 -11.50 8.14 -9.90
C LEU A 52 -10.54 7.66 -8.81
N GLN A 53 -10.52 8.34 -7.66
CA GLN A 53 -9.75 7.89 -6.50
C GLN A 53 -10.21 6.53 -5.98
N CYS A 54 -11.53 6.31 -5.86
CA CYS A 54 -12.09 5.00 -5.47
C CYS A 54 -11.70 3.89 -6.45
N LEU A 55 -11.74 4.19 -7.76
CA LEU A 55 -11.33 3.24 -8.80
C LEU A 55 -9.84 2.91 -8.72
N ALA A 56 -8.98 3.92 -8.59
CA ALA A 56 -7.54 3.74 -8.41
C ALA A 56 -7.23 2.94 -7.14
N LEU A 57 -8.00 3.14 -6.07
CA LEU A 57 -7.89 2.38 -4.84
C LEU A 57 -8.21 0.90 -5.04
N ALA A 58 -9.33 0.60 -5.69
CA ALA A 58 -9.76 -0.76 -5.99
C ALA A 58 -8.75 -1.47 -6.90
N LEU A 59 -8.24 -0.77 -7.91
CA LEU A 59 -7.18 -1.30 -8.78
C LEU A 59 -5.88 -1.53 -8.02
N ALA A 60 -5.45 -0.61 -7.17
CA ALA A 60 -4.26 -0.80 -6.33
C ALA A 60 -4.42 -2.01 -5.39
N MET A 61 -5.61 -2.24 -4.83
CA MET A 61 -5.93 -3.43 -4.03
C MET A 61 -5.80 -4.73 -4.81
N LEU A 62 -6.14 -4.72 -6.10
CA LEU A 62 -6.09 -5.90 -6.96
C LEU A 62 -4.68 -6.14 -7.53
N LEU A 63 -3.98 -5.06 -7.85
CA LEU A 63 -2.64 -5.09 -8.42
C LEU A 63 -1.57 -5.42 -7.39
N GLU A 64 -1.66 -4.91 -6.16
CA GLU A 64 -0.68 -5.20 -5.09
C GLU A 64 -0.46 -6.72 -4.89
N PRO A 65 -1.49 -7.57 -4.69
CA PRO A 65 -1.27 -9.01 -4.53
C PRO A 65 -0.81 -9.70 -5.81
N PHE A 66 -1.16 -9.18 -7.00
CA PHE A 66 -0.65 -9.69 -8.27
C PHE A 66 0.85 -9.45 -8.38
N PHE A 67 1.31 -8.22 -8.21
CA PHE A 67 2.74 -7.89 -8.23
C PHE A 67 3.54 -8.66 -7.17
N LEU A 68 2.99 -8.84 -5.97
CA LEU A 68 3.63 -9.62 -4.93
C LEU A 68 3.70 -11.12 -5.25
N ALA A 69 2.68 -11.69 -5.90
CA ALA A 69 2.70 -13.11 -6.26
C ALA A 69 3.67 -13.41 -7.42
N PHE A 70 3.72 -12.55 -8.43
CA PHE A 70 4.53 -12.78 -9.63
C PHE A 70 5.98 -12.30 -9.46
N TRP A 71 6.18 -11.08 -8.95
CA TRP A 71 7.51 -10.46 -8.84
C TRP A 71 8.06 -10.41 -7.40
N GLY A 72 7.25 -10.70 -6.38
CA GLY A 72 7.68 -10.59 -4.97
C GLY A 72 7.83 -9.15 -4.48
N LYS A 73 7.60 -8.16 -5.35
CA LYS A 73 7.75 -6.72 -5.09
C LYS A 73 6.70 -5.95 -5.90
N THR A 74 6.19 -4.86 -5.33
CA THR A 74 5.47 -3.83 -6.09
C THR A 74 6.47 -2.80 -6.64
N PRO A 75 6.13 -1.99 -7.66
CA PRO A 75 7.05 -1.01 -8.23
C PRO A 75 7.69 -0.09 -7.18
N GLY A 76 6.89 0.46 -6.27
CA GLY A 76 7.35 1.31 -5.18
C GLY A 76 8.17 0.58 -4.13
N LYS A 77 7.85 -0.69 -3.84
CA LYS A 77 8.69 -1.53 -2.97
C LYS A 77 10.04 -1.84 -3.62
N GLY A 78 10.04 -2.15 -4.91
CA GLY A 78 11.27 -2.34 -5.69
C GLY A 78 12.16 -1.10 -5.68
N LEU A 79 11.57 0.08 -5.92
CA LEU A 79 12.28 1.37 -5.92
C LEU A 79 12.93 1.68 -4.57
N LEU A 80 12.27 1.32 -3.47
CA LEU A 80 12.79 1.53 -2.12
C LEU A 80 13.57 0.34 -1.57
N GLY A 81 13.87 -0.67 -2.40
CA GLY A 81 14.64 -1.86 -2.02
C GLY A 81 13.93 -2.77 -1.01
N LEU A 82 12.61 -2.67 -0.87
CA LEU A 82 11.80 -3.51 0.00
C LEU A 82 11.38 -4.79 -0.74
N THR A 83 11.59 -5.93 -0.09
CA THR A 83 11.18 -7.24 -0.63
C THR A 83 10.29 -7.95 0.37
N LEU A 84 9.23 -8.57 -0.15
CA LEU A 84 8.31 -9.37 0.65
C LEU A 84 8.57 -10.85 0.40
N THR A 85 9.02 -11.53 1.45
CA THR A 85 9.22 -12.98 1.43
C THR A 85 8.35 -13.64 2.48
N ASN A 86 7.91 -14.86 2.19
CA ASN A 86 7.36 -15.76 3.20
C ASN A 86 8.44 -16.10 4.25
N LEU A 87 8.06 -16.69 5.38
CA LEU A 87 8.96 -17.12 6.46
C LEU A 87 10.07 -18.06 5.98
N GLU A 88 9.84 -18.76 4.87
CA GLU A 88 10.78 -19.67 4.21
C GLU A 88 11.69 -18.98 3.18
N GLY A 89 11.67 -17.64 3.09
CA GLY A 89 12.44 -16.87 2.10
C GLY A 89 11.89 -16.94 0.67
N ARG A 90 10.78 -17.67 0.44
CA ARG A 90 10.13 -17.81 -0.87
C ARG A 90 9.16 -16.67 -1.16
N ARG A 91 8.80 -16.48 -2.44
CA ARG A 91 7.74 -15.53 -2.85
C ARG A 91 6.41 -15.92 -2.20
N LEU A 92 5.59 -14.91 -1.88
CA LEU A 92 4.24 -15.14 -1.36
C LEU A 92 3.36 -15.77 -2.43
N SER A 93 2.57 -16.76 -2.05
CA SER A 93 1.51 -17.25 -2.95
C SER A 93 0.43 -16.19 -3.13
N LEU A 94 -0.30 -16.24 -4.24
CA LEU A 94 -1.36 -15.27 -4.53
C LEU A 94 -2.42 -15.20 -3.42
N SER A 95 -2.75 -16.33 -2.78
CA SER A 95 -3.69 -16.40 -1.66
C SER A 95 -3.14 -15.74 -0.39
N GLN A 96 -1.86 -15.94 -0.08
CA GLN A 96 -1.18 -15.28 1.04
C GLN A 96 -1.07 -13.76 0.82
N ALA A 97 -0.67 -13.35 -0.38
CA ALA A 97 -0.57 -11.94 -0.75
C ALA A 97 -1.93 -11.23 -0.67
N ARG A 98 -3.01 -11.85 -1.17
CA ARG A 98 -4.38 -11.31 -1.06
C ARG A 98 -4.84 -11.17 0.38
N ARG A 99 -4.66 -12.22 1.20
CA ARG A 99 -5.06 -12.21 2.62
C ARG A 99 -4.34 -11.10 3.39
N ARG A 100 -3.03 -10.96 3.16
CA ARG A 100 -2.21 -9.91 3.77
C ARG A 100 -2.66 -8.52 3.33
N THR A 101 -2.89 -8.32 2.03
CA THR A 101 -3.40 -7.04 1.51
C THR A 101 -4.74 -6.72 2.17
N TRP A 102 -5.69 -7.66 2.20
CA TRP A 102 -7.01 -7.46 2.83
C TRP A 102 -6.93 -7.07 4.31
N GLN A 103 -6.10 -7.75 5.09
CA GLN A 103 -5.86 -7.41 6.50
C GLN A 103 -5.29 -5.99 6.65
N LEU A 104 -4.33 -5.61 5.82
CA LEU A 104 -3.77 -4.25 5.81
C LEU A 104 -4.78 -3.16 5.45
N TRP A 105 -5.70 -3.46 4.55
CA TRP A 105 -6.76 -2.52 4.19
C TRP A 105 -7.77 -2.35 5.32
N ARG A 106 -8.17 -3.46 5.95
CA ARG A 106 -9.12 -3.46 7.07
C ARG A 106 -8.55 -2.80 8.33
N GLU A 107 -7.28 -3.07 8.64
CA GLU A 107 -6.68 -2.71 9.93
C GLU A 107 -5.75 -1.49 9.84
N GLY A 108 -5.15 -1.23 8.67
CA GLY A 108 -4.09 -0.24 8.51
C GLY A 108 -4.44 1.00 7.69
N LEU A 109 -5.49 1.01 6.87
CA LEU A 109 -5.64 2.05 5.83
C LEU A 109 -6.97 2.79 5.75
N GLY A 110 -8.01 2.38 6.50
CA GLY A 110 -9.24 3.16 6.67
C GLY A 110 -9.83 3.68 5.36
N LEU A 111 -10.12 2.78 4.41
CA LEU A 111 -10.82 3.08 3.15
C LEU A 111 -10.07 3.97 2.14
N GLY A 112 -8.76 4.23 2.31
CA GLY A 112 -7.94 4.79 1.24
C GLY A 112 -7.99 6.29 1.04
N LEU A 113 -8.76 7.00 1.87
CA LEU A 113 -8.74 8.46 1.92
C LEU A 113 -7.36 8.94 2.43
N PRO A 114 -6.76 9.99 1.83
CA PRO A 114 -5.40 10.45 2.15
C PRO A 114 -5.18 10.70 3.66
N PHE A 115 -6.20 11.18 4.37
CA PHE A 115 -6.16 11.40 5.82
C PHE A 115 -6.09 10.10 6.63
N TYR A 116 -6.78 9.05 6.22
CA TYR A 116 -6.78 7.76 6.93
C TYR A 116 -5.44 7.03 6.78
N ARG A 117 -4.67 7.30 5.71
CA ARG A 117 -3.32 6.75 5.54
C ARG A 117 -2.36 7.25 6.63
N ILE A 118 -2.49 8.52 7.02
CA ILE A 118 -1.67 9.13 8.09
C ILE A 118 -2.09 8.59 9.46
N LEU A 119 -3.40 8.44 9.71
CA LEU A 119 -3.90 7.81 10.94
C LEU A 119 -3.44 6.35 11.07
N GLY A 120 -3.41 5.62 9.96
CA GLY A 120 -2.85 4.27 9.89
C GLY A 120 -1.36 4.21 10.25
N LEU A 121 -0.59 5.17 9.76
CA LEU A 121 0.83 5.32 10.11
C LEU A 121 1.00 5.63 11.61
N ALA A 122 0.22 6.57 12.15
CA ALA A 122 0.25 6.93 13.57
C ALA A 122 -0.13 5.75 14.49
N ARG A 123 -1.15 4.97 14.12
CA ARG A 123 -1.53 3.73 14.83
C ARG A 123 -0.42 2.68 14.76
N SER A 124 0.18 2.49 13.58
CA SER A 124 1.29 1.54 13.41
C SER A 124 2.51 1.93 14.24
N TYR A 125 2.78 3.24 14.34
CA TYR A 125 3.83 3.77 15.20
C TYR A 125 3.53 3.51 16.69
N ALA A 126 2.29 3.76 17.14
CA ALA A 126 1.87 3.50 18.51
C ALA A 126 2.00 2.01 18.90
N VAL A 127 1.56 1.10 18.02
CA VAL A 127 1.67 -0.37 18.23
C VAL A 127 3.13 -0.80 18.28
N GLY A 128 3.96 -0.35 17.34
CA GLY A 128 5.37 -0.70 17.31
C GLY A 128 6.15 -0.17 18.52
N ARG A 129 5.78 1.00 19.05
CA ARG A 129 6.38 1.55 20.28
C ARG A 129 6.05 0.73 21.53
N GLN A 130 4.90 0.04 21.54
CA GLN A 130 4.49 -0.84 22.63
C GLN A 130 5.06 -2.27 22.50
N GLY A 131 5.93 -2.52 21.51
CA GLY A 131 6.47 -3.86 21.22
C GLY A 131 5.44 -4.82 20.60
N GLY A 132 4.32 -4.29 20.11
CA GLY A 132 3.28 -5.08 19.46
C GLY A 132 3.75 -5.65 18.12
N SER A 133 3.30 -6.87 17.80
CA SER A 133 3.45 -7.43 16.46
C SER A 133 2.35 -6.93 15.54
N PHE A 134 2.69 -6.68 14.28
CA PHE A 134 1.71 -6.28 13.29
C PHE A 134 0.94 -7.52 12.79
N SER A 135 -0.38 -7.53 12.94
CA SER A 135 -1.27 -8.62 12.48
C SER A 135 -1.04 -9.00 11.01
N TRP A 136 -0.76 -8.00 10.16
CA TRP A 136 -0.48 -8.17 8.73
C TRP A 136 0.97 -8.60 8.42
N GLU A 137 1.83 -8.76 9.43
CA GLU A 137 3.17 -9.37 9.29
C GLU A 137 3.20 -10.83 9.71
N GLN A 138 2.08 -11.37 10.20
CA GLN A 138 1.95 -12.80 10.47
C GLN A 138 2.19 -13.60 9.18
N GLY A 139 3.28 -14.36 9.15
CA GLY A 139 3.63 -15.23 8.02
C GLY A 139 4.42 -14.57 6.88
N SER A 140 4.94 -13.34 7.03
CA SER A 140 5.87 -12.80 6.02
C SER A 140 6.77 -11.69 6.53
N VAL A 141 8.02 -11.75 6.10
CA VAL A 141 9.09 -10.83 6.50
C VAL A 141 9.26 -9.77 5.41
N LEU A 142 9.38 -8.53 5.84
CA LEU A 142 9.75 -7.41 4.98
C LEU A 142 11.25 -7.15 5.18
N THR A 143 12.06 -7.37 4.15
CA THR A 143 13.51 -7.10 4.14
C THR A 143 13.80 -5.90 3.26
#